data_AF-F7STM5-F1
#
_entry.id   AF-F7STM5-F1
#
_cell.length_a   1.000
_cell.length_b   1.000
_cell.length_c   1.000
_cell.angle_alpha   90.00
_cell.angle_beta   90.00
_cell.angle_gamma   90.00
#
_symmetry.space_group_name_H-M   'P 1'
#
loop_
_entity.id
_entity.type
_entity.pdbx_description
1 polymer ?
#
loop_
_entity_poly.entity_id
_entity_poly.type
_entity_poly.pdbx_seq_one_letter_code
_entity_poly.pdbx_strand_id
1 'polypeptide(L)'
;MNATARIPHLRPLAAAILMTVCAGAMAQTYAPPPAPPAPAAPAYDNGDPSNANLAPIERSPQPPPPLPVYTQPPAPGDGYMWVPGYWSLNRYGYFWVPGAWVLAPYTGALWTPGYWGFVDGVYLWHAGYWGPHIGFYGGINYGFGYIGIGYVGGYWNHDRFFYNRAVTNINVTRVTNVYNHTVVVNNNIDNHRVSYNGGPSGVQRQADPREIAARNEPHHPPTDVQRGFVRDAGGNRAQFFDRNQGRPPQAFVDHAAPQGQRPGNGPNGAAPGARPDMNRGNPAAMPAAAAPGQSRTPPQGQQQPGPDARRKSRRRASRAGR
;
A
#
# COMPACT_ATOMS: atom_id res chain seq x y z
N MET A 1 76.12 30.09 32.50
CA MET A 1 75.02 31.03 32.21
C MET A 1 73.73 30.40 32.70
N ASN A 2 73.12 31.09 33.67
CA ASN A 2 71.84 30.88 34.37
C ASN A 2 70.67 30.62 33.40
N ALA A 3 69.52 30.05 33.77
CA ALA A 3 69.03 29.36 34.95
C ALA A 3 67.68 28.72 34.56
N THR A 4 67.44 27.49 35.00
CA THR A 4 66.16 26.80 35.00
C THR A 4 65.27 27.41 36.09
N ALA A 5 64.10 27.94 35.75
CA ALA A 5 63.15 28.47 36.74
C ALA A 5 61.89 27.58 36.83
N ARG A 6 61.80 26.84 37.95
CA ARG A 6 60.54 26.41 38.59
C ARG A 6 60.18 27.45 39.66
N ILE A 7 58.94 27.38 40.19
CA ILE A 7 58.38 27.86 41.51
C ILE A 7 56.99 28.53 41.27
N PRO A 8 55.94 28.41 42.13
CA PRO A 8 55.41 27.29 42.92
C PRO A 8 53.84 27.24 42.91
N HIS A 9 53.24 26.35 43.71
CA HIS A 9 51.81 26.31 44.04
C HIS A 9 51.49 27.12 45.31
N LEU A 10 50.29 27.70 45.39
CA LEU A 10 49.57 27.99 46.64
C LEU A 10 48.04 28.00 46.42
N ARG A 11 47.32 27.24 47.27
CA ARG A 11 45.88 27.33 47.57
C ARG A 11 45.75 27.62 49.07
N PRO A 12 44.71 28.34 49.55
CA PRO A 12 43.53 27.71 50.19
C PRO A 12 42.17 28.41 49.84
N LEU A 13 41.04 27.70 49.69
CA LEU A 13 39.90 27.45 50.63
C LEU A 13 39.31 28.75 51.26
N ALA A 14 38.00 29.06 51.32
CA ALA A 14 36.75 28.30 51.33
C ALA A 14 35.54 29.22 50.92
N ALA A 15 34.54 28.73 50.17
CA ALA A 15 33.19 28.31 50.57
C ALA A 15 32.16 29.41 50.95
N ALA A 16 31.10 29.56 50.12
CA ALA A 16 29.73 29.87 50.56
C ALA A 16 28.72 29.51 49.45
N ILE A 17 27.56 29.02 49.90
CA ILE A 17 26.49 28.28 49.22
C ILE A 17 25.35 29.26 48.83
N LEU A 18 24.62 29.06 47.72
CA LEU A 18 23.13 29.01 47.68
C LEU A 18 22.52 28.89 46.27
N MET A 19 21.48 28.03 46.23
CA MET A 19 20.23 28.10 45.42
C MET A 19 20.25 27.72 43.93
N THR A 20 19.85 26.47 43.73
CA THR A 20 19.01 25.92 42.67
C THR A 20 18.01 26.91 42.04
N VAL A 21 18.02 27.02 40.70
CA VAL A 21 16.78 27.17 39.91
C VAL A 21 16.88 26.23 38.72
N CYS A 22 16.11 25.14 38.77
CA CYS A 22 15.78 24.35 37.59
C CYS A 22 14.94 25.22 36.65
N ALA A 23 15.52 25.67 35.54
CA ALA A 23 14.72 26.19 34.44
C ALA A 23 14.12 24.98 33.70
N GLY A 24 12.85 24.70 33.99
CA GLY A 24 12.07 23.71 33.26
C GLY A 24 12.02 24.09 31.77
N ALA A 25 12.41 23.16 30.92
CA ALA A 25 12.09 23.23 29.50
C ALA A 25 10.57 23.09 29.39
N MET A 26 9.86 24.21 29.21
CA MET A 26 8.47 24.21 28.82
C MET A 26 8.37 23.52 27.45
N ALA A 27 7.85 22.30 27.44
CA ALA A 27 7.39 21.68 26.22
C ALA A 27 6.24 22.55 25.70
N GLN A 28 6.50 23.37 24.68
CA GLN A 28 5.42 23.91 23.87
C GLN A 28 4.73 22.73 23.22
N THR A 29 3.56 22.37 23.75
CA THR A 29 2.58 21.54 23.05
C THR A 29 2.22 22.25 21.76
N TYR A 30 2.85 21.84 20.67
CA TYR A 30 2.41 22.18 19.33
C TYR A 30 1.11 21.42 19.09
N ALA A 31 -0.02 22.12 19.17
CA ALA A 31 -1.28 21.63 18.65
C ALA A 31 -1.25 21.81 17.13
N PRO A 32 -1.19 20.73 16.32
CA PRO A 32 -1.30 20.86 14.88
C PRO A 32 -2.67 21.46 14.51
N PRO A 33 -2.74 22.29 13.46
CA PRO A 33 -4.03 22.79 12.97
C PRO A 33 -4.96 21.62 12.62
N PRO A 34 -6.29 21.80 12.74
CA PRO A 34 -7.25 20.75 12.40
C PRO A 34 -7.05 20.30 10.95
N ALA A 35 -7.03 18.98 10.75
CA ALA A 35 -6.88 18.40 9.42
C ALA A 35 -8.01 18.88 8.50
N PRO A 36 -7.73 19.22 7.22
CA PRO A 36 -8.78 19.50 6.26
C PRO A 36 -9.70 18.26 6.13
N PRO A 37 -11.00 18.46 5.89
CA PRO A 37 -11.93 17.35 5.70
C PRO A 37 -11.42 16.44 4.58
N ALA A 38 -11.47 15.13 4.82
CA ALA A 38 -11.12 14.13 3.82
C ALA A 38 -11.92 14.41 2.54
N PRO A 39 -11.28 14.49 1.36
CA PRO A 39 -12.02 14.67 0.12
C PRO A 39 -12.98 13.50 -0.05
N ALA A 40 -14.25 13.82 -0.31
CA ALA A 40 -15.26 12.83 -0.65
C ALA A 40 -14.75 12.00 -1.84
N ALA A 41 -14.92 10.67 -1.77
CA ALA A 41 -14.55 9.78 -2.86
C ALA A 41 -15.27 10.24 -4.14
N PRO A 42 -14.54 10.53 -5.24
CA PRO A 42 -15.20 10.98 -6.46
C PRO A 42 -16.06 9.83 -7.00
N ALA A 43 -17.34 10.14 -7.24
CA ALA A 43 -18.20 9.30 -8.06
C ALA A 43 -17.63 9.31 -9.48
N TYR A 44 -17.23 8.14 -9.97
CA TYR A 44 -16.71 7.99 -11.33
C TYR A 44 -17.88 8.04 -12.31
N ASP A 45 -17.98 9.14 -13.06
CA ASP A 45 -18.95 9.26 -14.15
C ASP A 45 -18.48 8.46 -15.37
N ASN A 46 -19.38 7.65 -15.90
CA ASN A 46 -19.16 6.81 -17.05
C ASN A 46 -19.11 7.68 -18.31
N GLY A 47 -17.92 8.10 -18.73
CA GLY A 47 -17.68 8.56 -20.09
C GLY A 47 -17.77 10.07 -20.36
N ASP A 48 -17.41 10.93 -19.40
CA ASP A 48 -17.17 12.34 -19.72
C ASP A 48 -16.09 12.46 -20.83
N PRO A 49 -16.38 13.05 -22.00
CA PRO A 49 -15.41 13.25 -23.08
C PRO A 49 -14.18 14.08 -22.64
N SER A 50 -14.27 14.85 -21.56
CA SER A 50 -13.12 15.52 -20.95
C SER A 50 -12.09 14.52 -20.38
N ASN A 51 -12.53 13.33 -19.94
CA ASN A 51 -11.66 12.25 -19.47
C ASN A 51 -11.05 11.44 -20.62
N ALA A 52 -11.71 11.34 -21.78
CA ALA A 52 -11.14 10.68 -22.96
C ALA A 52 -9.80 11.34 -23.37
N ASN A 53 -9.73 12.64 -23.14
CA ASN A 53 -8.57 13.49 -23.31
C ASN A 53 -7.41 13.16 -22.33
N LEU A 54 -7.72 12.53 -21.19
CA LEU A 54 -6.76 12.09 -20.16
C LEU A 54 -6.50 10.58 -20.19
N ALA A 55 -7.21 9.83 -21.04
CA ALA A 55 -7.08 8.39 -21.15
C ALA A 55 -5.63 8.00 -21.54
N PRO A 56 -5.05 6.97 -20.89
CA PRO A 56 -3.76 6.46 -21.29
C PRO A 56 -3.72 6.01 -22.75
N ILE A 57 -2.64 6.34 -23.43
CA ILE A 57 -2.29 5.88 -24.77
C ILE A 57 -1.22 4.81 -24.60
N GLU A 58 -1.40 3.66 -25.27
CA GLU A 58 -0.54 2.49 -25.12
C GLU A 58 0.51 2.35 -26.22
N ARG A 59 0.58 3.31 -27.16
CA ARG A 59 1.55 3.31 -28.27
C ARG A 59 2.19 4.69 -28.43
N SER A 60 3.51 4.71 -28.60
CA SER A 60 4.29 5.93 -28.80
C SER A 60 5.36 5.75 -29.88
N PRO A 61 5.58 6.73 -30.76
CA PRO A 61 6.74 6.74 -31.64
C PRO A 61 8.02 7.23 -30.94
N GLN A 62 7.91 7.88 -29.78
CA GLN A 62 9.06 8.31 -28.97
C GLN A 62 9.24 7.40 -27.74
N PRO A 63 10.48 7.20 -27.25
CA PRO A 63 10.71 6.46 -26.01
C PRO A 63 10.12 7.19 -24.80
N PRO A 64 9.72 6.45 -23.75
CA PRO A 64 9.45 7.07 -22.46
C PRO A 64 10.73 7.70 -21.88
N PRO A 65 10.60 8.76 -21.06
CA PRO A 65 11.75 9.37 -20.39
C PRO A 65 12.44 8.41 -19.40
N PRO A 66 13.69 8.67 -18.98
CA PRO A 66 14.35 7.91 -17.92
C PRO A 66 13.55 7.89 -16.61
N LEU A 67 13.72 6.84 -15.80
CA LEU A 67 13.04 6.72 -14.51
C LEU A 67 13.49 7.85 -13.55
N PRO A 68 12.55 8.58 -12.91
CA PRO A 68 12.86 9.54 -11.86
C PRO A 68 13.60 8.94 -10.67
N VAL A 69 14.52 9.69 -10.07
CA VAL A 69 15.18 9.33 -8.81
C VAL A 69 14.30 9.79 -7.64
N TYR A 70 13.96 8.88 -6.74
CA TYR A 70 13.26 9.20 -5.50
C TYR A 70 13.58 8.15 -4.43
N THR A 71 13.17 8.41 -3.20
CA THR A 71 13.28 7.47 -2.08
C THR A 71 11.91 6.86 -1.81
N GLN A 72 11.83 5.54 -1.66
CA GLN A 72 10.58 4.87 -1.28
C GLN A 72 10.13 5.34 0.11
N PRO A 73 8.86 5.71 0.31
CA PRO A 73 8.33 6.03 1.64
C PRO A 73 8.29 4.78 2.52
N PRO A 74 8.31 4.91 3.86
CA PRO A 74 8.20 3.74 4.73
C PRO A 74 6.87 3.02 4.52
N ALA A 75 6.89 1.68 4.56
CA ALA A 75 5.67 0.88 4.48
C ALA A 75 4.64 1.32 5.56
N PRO A 76 3.35 1.46 5.21
CA PRO A 76 2.33 1.95 6.14
C PRO A 76 2.00 0.95 7.24
N GLY A 77 2.08 -0.35 6.93
CA GLY A 77 1.82 -1.47 7.81
C GLY A 77 1.97 -2.81 7.10
N ASP A 78 1.71 -3.90 7.81
CA ASP A 78 1.77 -5.27 7.28
C ASP A 78 0.76 -5.48 6.13
N GLY A 79 1.13 -6.30 5.13
CA GLY A 79 0.27 -6.67 4.00
C GLY A 79 0.28 -5.68 2.81
N TYR A 80 0.89 -4.51 2.96
CA TYR A 80 1.14 -3.60 1.83
C TYR A 80 2.31 -4.12 0.98
N MET A 81 2.15 -4.15 -0.33
CA MET A 81 3.20 -4.44 -1.29
C MET A 81 3.56 -3.16 -2.06
N TRP A 82 4.84 -3.01 -2.37
CA TRP A 82 5.29 -1.87 -3.18
C TRP A 82 4.93 -2.09 -4.65
N VAL A 83 4.26 -1.10 -5.23
CA VAL A 83 4.02 -0.95 -6.66
C VAL A 83 4.88 0.22 -7.14
N PRO A 84 5.86 0.01 -8.03
CA PRO A 84 6.73 1.08 -8.48
C PRO A 84 5.97 2.09 -9.35
N GLY A 85 6.47 3.33 -9.39
CA GLY A 85 5.97 4.33 -10.32
C GLY A 85 6.45 4.06 -11.74
N TYR A 86 5.76 4.64 -12.71
CA TYR A 86 6.07 4.46 -14.13
C TYR A 86 5.62 5.66 -14.95
N TRP A 87 6.22 5.83 -16.14
CA TRP A 87 5.75 6.78 -17.12
C TRP A 87 4.52 6.23 -17.83
N SER A 88 3.38 6.88 -17.65
CA SER A 88 2.21 6.69 -18.52
C SER A 88 2.22 7.77 -19.60
N LEU A 89 1.42 7.59 -20.64
CA LEU A 89 1.32 8.51 -21.76
C LEU A 89 -0.14 8.86 -21.98
N ASN A 90 -0.44 10.13 -22.22
CA ASN A 90 -1.71 10.52 -22.83
C ASN A 90 -1.45 11.59 -23.91
N ARG A 91 -2.50 12.20 -24.46
CA ARG A 91 -2.36 13.15 -25.56
C ARG A 91 -1.48 14.37 -25.25
N TYR A 92 -1.24 14.67 -23.98
CA TYR A 92 -0.39 15.78 -23.55
C TYR A 92 1.09 15.38 -23.37
N GLY A 93 1.42 14.10 -23.53
CA GLY A 93 2.76 13.56 -23.38
C GLY A 93 2.91 12.64 -22.17
N TYR A 94 4.16 12.26 -21.89
CA TYR A 94 4.48 11.37 -20.78
C TYR A 94 4.25 12.07 -19.43
N PHE A 95 3.58 11.38 -18.52
CA PHE A 95 3.36 11.81 -17.14
C PHE A 95 3.71 10.69 -16.17
N TRP A 96 4.22 11.08 -15.01
CA TRP A 96 4.66 10.14 -13.99
C TRP A 96 3.47 9.68 -13.14
N VAL A 97 3.21 8.37 -13.13
CA VAL A 97 2.31 7.75 -12.17
C VAL A 97 3.13 7.43 -10.92
N PRO A 98 2.74 7.94 -9.74
CA PRO A 98 3.53 7.76 -8.53
C PRO A 98 3.62 6.29 -8.10
N GLY A 99 4.76 5.90 -7.55
CA GLY A 99 4.88 4.63 -6.83
C GLY A 99 4.05 4.63 -5.55
N ALA A 100 3.55 3.48 -5.13
CA ALA A 100 2.68 3.40 -3.98
C ALA A 100 2.83 2.10 -3.22
N TRP A 101 2.61 2.17 -1.91
CA TRP A 101 2.25 1.01 -1.11
C TRP A 101 0.78 0.70 -1.33
N VAL A 102 0.44 -0.51 -1.77
CA VAL A 102 -0.96 -0.92 -1.94
C VAL A 102 -1.20 -2.29 -1.32
N LEU A 103 -2.42 -2.56 -0.88
CA LEU A 103 -2.81 -3.89 -0.47
C LEU A 103 -2.93 -4.80 -1.69
N ALA A 104 -2.37 -6.00 -1.57
CA ALA A 104 -2.58 -7.05 -2.56
C ALA A 104 -4.08 -7.41 -2.64
N PRO A 105 -4.63 -7.68 -3.84
CA PRO A 105 -6.06 -7.99 -4.00
C PRO A 105 -6.46 -9.33 -3.34
N TYR A 106 -5.49 -10.22 -3.10
CA TYR A 106 -5.65 -11.47 -2.38
C TYR A 106 -4.30 -11.92 -1.80
N THR A 107 -4.34 -12.78 -0.79
CA THR A 107 -3.14 -13.41 -0.21
C THR A 107 -2.37 -14.20 -1.25
N GLY A 108 -1.06 -14.02 -1.32
CA GLY A 108 -0.21 -14.68 -2.32
C GLY A 108 -0.07 -13.90 -3.63
N ALA A 109 -0.86 -12.84 -3.85
CA ALA A 109 -0.72 -12.03 -5.05
C ALA A 109 0.59 -11.23 -5.02
N LEU A 110 1.32 -11.28 -6.13
CA LEU A 110 2.51 -10.51 -6.41
C LEU A 110 2.24 -9.58 -7.60
N TRP A 111 2.79 -8.37 -7.55
CA TRP A 111 2.62 -7.38 -8.60
C TRP A 111 3.74 -7.49 -9.66
N THR A 112 3.37 -7.77 -10.90
CA THR A 112 4.25 -7.61 -12.06
C THR A 112 4.09 -6.19 -12.61
N PRO A 113 5.13 -5.34 -12.59
CA PRO A 113 5.06 -3.99 -13.15
C PRO A 113 4.73 -3.99 -14.64
N GLY A 114 3.97 -2.99 -15.08
CA GLY A 114 3.84 -2.70 -16.50
C GLY A 114 5.10 -2.03 -17.03
N TYR A 115 5.36 -2.15 -18.33
CA TYR A 115 6.56 -1.60 -18.96
C TYR A 115 6.31 -1.17 -20.40
N TRP A 116 7.14 -0.25 -20.89
CA TRP A 116 7.22 0.05 -22.32
C TRP A 116 8.19 -0.90 -23.02
N GLY A 117 7.77 -1.54 -24.11
CA GLY A 117 8.61 -2.37 -24.97
C GLY A 117 8.71 -1.77 -26.37
N PHE A 118 9.92 -1.73 -26.94
CA PHE A 118 10.12 -1.33 -28.33
C PHE A 118 9.94 -2.54 -29.25
N VAL A 119 8.89 -2.51 -30.07
CA VAL A 119 8.51 -3.58 -31.00
C VAL A 119 8.13 -2.94 -32.33
N ASP A 120 8.66 -3.44 -33.45
CA ASP A 120 8.33 -2.99 -34.80
C ASP A 120 8.41 -1.46 -35.01
N GLY A 121 9.45 -0.84 -34.45
CA GLY A 121 9.71 0.59 -34.63
C GLY A 121 8.88 1.51 -33.73
N VAL A 122 8.06 0.97 -32.82
CA VAL A 122 7.22 1.74 -31.89
C VAL A 122 7.36 1.24 -30.45
N TYR A 123 7.08 2.11 -29.50
CA TYR A 123 7.02 1.76 -28.08
C TYR A 123 5.58 1.40 -27.71
N LEU A 124 5.39 0.19 -27.20
CA LEU A 124 4.11 -0.36 -26.77
C LEU A 124 4.09 -0.52 -25.25
N TRP A 125 2.98 -0.15 -24.64
CA TRP A 125 2.74 -0.36 -23.22
C TRP A 125 2.26 -1.79 -22.98
N HIS A 126 2.97 -2.51 -22.11
CA HIS A 126 2.55 -3.79 -21.57
C HIS A 126 2.00 -3.54 -20.17
N ALA A 127 0.69 -3.75 -20.00
CA ALA A 127 0.04 -3.54 -18.71
C ALA A 127 0.56 -4.48 -17.62
N GLY A 128 0.73 -3.96 -16.41
CA GLY A 128 1.05 -4.75 -15.22
C GLY A 128 -0.14 -5.53 -14.70
N TYR A 129 0.11 -6.53 -13.86
CA TYR A 129 -0.91 -7.43 -13.34
C TYR A 129 -0.53 -8.03 -11.98
N TRP A 130 -1.53 -8.49 -11.24
CA TRP A 130 -1.39 -9.28 -10.03
C TRP A 130 -1.49 -10.77 -10.34
N GLY A 131 -0.47 -11.55 -9.99
CA GLY A 131 -0.45 -13.00 -10.21
C GLY A 131 0.25 -13.74 -9.06
N PRO A 132 0.23 -15.08 -9.06
CA PRO A 132 0.93 -15.86 -8.03
C PRO A 132 2.46 -15.81 -8.20
N HIS A 133 2.94 -15.48 -9.40
CA HIS A 133 4.35 -15.26 -9.71
C HIS A 133 4.59 -13.92 -10.40
N ILE A 134 5.80 -13.38 -10.23
CA ILE A 134 6.25 -12.19 -10.98
C ILE A 134 6.63 -12.63 -12.39
N GLY A 135 5.99 -12.04 -13.40
CA GLY A 135 6.36 -12.24 -14.79
C GLY A 135 7.36 -11.21 -15.29
N PHE A 136 7.50 -11.17 -16.62
CA PHE A 136 8.46 -10.31 -17.28
C PHE A 136 7.95 -8.87 -17.33
N TYR A 137 8.71 -7.94 -16.74
CA TYR A 137 8.40 -6.51 -16.72
C TYR A 137 9.46 -5.67 -17.48
N GLY A 138 9.97 -6.20 -18.59
CA GLY A 138 10.89 -5.49 -19.47
C GLY A 138 12.36 -5.48 -19.04
N GLY A 139 12.71 -6.20 -17.96
CA GLY A 139 14.06 -6.16 -17.42
C GLY A 139 14.44 -4.85 -16.72
N ILE A 140 13.47 -3.95 -16.55
CA ILE A 140 13.69 -2.59 -16.06
C ILE A 140 13.92 -2.59 -14.55
N ASN A 141 15.00 -1.96 -14.09
CA ASN A 141 15.22 -1.74 -12.67
C ASN A 141 14.36 -0.56 -12.16
N TYR A 142 13.15 -0.87 -11.70
CA TYR A 142 12.25 0.09 -11.04
C TYR A 142 12.70 0.42 -9.61
N GLY A 143 13.67 -0.31 -9.05
CA GLY A 143 14.15 -0.17 -7.69
C GLY A 143 13.25 -0.82 -6.63
N PHE A 144 13.64 -0.70 -5.37
CA PHE A 144 12.85 -1.11 -4.20
C PHE A 144 12.34 -2.56 -4.24
N GLY A 145 13.20 -3.46 -4.69
CA GLY A 145 12.88 -4.88 -4.86
C GLY A 145 12.58 -5.29 -6.30
N TYR A 146 12.34 -4.35 -7.22
CA TYR A 146 12.21 -4.63 -8.66
C TYR A 146 13.50 -4.28 -9.39
N ILE A 147 14.43 -5.23 -9.38
CA ILE A 147 15.78 -5.04 -9.94
C ILE A 147 15.88 -5.45 -11.42
N GLY A 148 14.76 -5.57 -12.13
CA GLY A 148 14.73 -6.07 -13.51
C GLY A 148 14.59 -7.60 -13.63
N ILE A 149 14.59 -8.33 -12.53
CA ILE A 149 14.32 -9.78 -12.48
C ILE A 149 13.52 -10.07 -11.21
N GLY A 150 12.35 -10.70 -11.37
CA GLY A 150 11.49 -11.11 -10.25
C GLY A 150 11.18 -9.97 -9.27
N TYR A 151 11.02 -10.31 -8.00
CA TYR A 151 10.86 -9.34 -6.91
C TYR A 151 11.61 -9.82 -5.67
N VAL A 152 12.46 -8.95 -5.11
CA VAL A 152 13.31 -9.24 -3.95
C VAL A 152 13.00 -8.37 -2.73
N GLY A 153 11.94 -7.55 -2.81
CA GLY A 153 11.52 -6.67 -1.71
C GLY A 153 10.78 -7.39 -0.59
N GLY A 154 10.36 -8.64 -0.79
CA GLY A 154 9.58 -9.43 0.14
C GLY A 154 9.01 -10.68 -0.50
N TYR A 155 8.31 -11.50 0.29
CA TYR A 155 7.61 -12.69 -0.19
C TYR A 155 6.43 -13.03 0.70
N TRP A 156 5.47 -13.78 0.17
CA TRP A 156 4.38 -14.35 0.96
C TRP A 156 4.83 -15.63 1.66
N ASN A 157 4.57 -15.70 2.96
CA ASN A 157 4.65 -16.93 3.75
C ASN A 157 3.26 -17.19 4.33
N HIS A 158 2.54 -18.14 3.73
CA HIS A 158 1.13 -18.40 4.04
C HIS A 158 0.29 -17.12 3.92
N ASP A 159 -0.28 -16.64 5.03
CA ASP A 159 -1.16 -15.47 5.12
C ASP A 159 -0.42 -14.14 5.35
N ARG A 160 0.91 -14.15 5.47
CA ARG A 160 1.69 -12.97 5.85
C ARG A 160 2.74 -12.62 4.81
N PHE A 161 2.84 -11.34 4.50
CA PHE A 161 3.90 -10.83 3.65
C PHE A 161 5.12 -10.46 4.50
N PHE A 162 6.27 -11.07 4.18
CA PHE A 162 7.55 -10.82 4.81
C PHE A 162 8.36 -9.83 3.99
N TYR A 163 8.95 -8.83 4.64
CA TYR A 163 9.66 -7.72 3.98
C TYR A 163 11.18 -7.86 4.11
N ASN A 164 11.88 -7.68 3.00
CA ASN A 164 13.34 -7.60 3.01
C ASN A 164 13.81 -6.19 3.33
N ARG A 165 14.27 -5.96 4.56
CA ARG A 165 14.73 -4.62 5.00
C ARG A 165 16.02 -4.13 4.31
N ALA A 166 16.70 -4.97 3.55
CA ALA A 166 17.90 -4.58 2.81
C ALA A 166 17.59 -3.71 1.58
N VAL A 167 16.39 -3.84 1.01
CA VAL A 167 16.01 -3.17 -0.26
C VAL A 167 14.69 -2.41 -0.16
N THR A 168 13.95 -2.62 0.92
CA THR A 168 12.63 -2.06 1.15
C THR A 168 12.65 -1.14 2.37
N ASN A 169 12.10 0.07 2.24
CA ASN A 169 12.00 1.02 3.33
C ASN A 169 10.87 0.60 4.30
N ILE A 170 11.27 0.03 5.43
CA ILE A 170 10.35 -0.50 6.44
C ILE A 170 10.57 0.19 7.78
N ASN A 171 9.48 0.65 8.38
CA ASN A 171 9.47 1.03 9.79
C ASN A 171 9.10 -0.18 10.65
N VAL A 172 10.08 -0.75 11.36
CA VAL A 172 9.90 -1.95 12.20
C VAL A 172 8.94 -1.77 13.37
N THR A 173 8.55 -0.52 13.69
CA THR A 173 7.49 -0.26 14.69
C THR A 173 6.08 -0.44 14.12
N ARG A 174 5.93 -0.42 12.78
CA ARG A 174 4.65 -0.57 12.05
C ARG A 174 4.52 -1.91 11.34
N VAL A 175 5.64 -2.52 10.98
CA VAL A 175 5.73 -3.76 10.21
C VAL A 175 6.57 -4.76 10.98
N THR A 176 6.00 -5.93 11.24
CA THR A 176 6.62 -6.93 12.14
C THR A 176 7.20 -8.12 11.39
N ASN A 177 6.68 -8.43 10.20
CA ASN A 177 7.14 -9.56 9.40
C ASN A 177 8.37 -9.15 8.57
N VAL A 178 9.52 -9.00 9.19
CA VAL A 178 10.74 -8.47 8.55
C VAL A 178 11.87 -9.48 8.58
N TYR A 179 12.60 -9.58 7.49
CA TYR A 179 13.87 -10.30 7.40
C TYR A 179 14.94 -9.42 6.75
N ASN A 180 16.20 -9.84 6.82
CA ASN A 180 17.31 -9.13 6.22
C ASN A 180 18.11 -10.08 5.31
N HIS A 181 18.08 -9.82 4.01
CA HIS A 181 18.82 -10.59 3.03
C HIS A 181 19.47 -9.65 2.02
N THR A 182 20.80 -9.65 1.96
CA THR A 182 21.56 -8.82 1.03
C THR A 182 21.23 -9.23 -0.41
N VAL A 183 20.85 -8.25 -1.23
CA VAL A 183 20.60 -8.43 -2.66
C VAL A 183 21.82 -7.91 -3.42
N VAL A 184 22.44 -8.77 -4.21
CA VAL A 184 23.54 -8.39 -5.10
C VAL A 184 22.96 -8.12 -6.48
N VAL A 185 23.10 -6.88 -6.95
CA VAL A 185 22.74 -6.47 -8.30
C VAL A 185 23.96 -6.66 -9.19
N ASN A 186 23.95 -7.73 -9.99
CA ASN A 186 25.05 -8.05 -10.91
C ASN A 186 25.03 -7.12 -12.13
N ASN A 187 26.13 -7.11 -12.90
CA ASN A 187 26.29 -6.29 -14.11
C ASN A 187 25.25 -6.59 -15.22
N ASN A 188 24.49 -7.68 -15.11
CA ASN A 188 23.43 -8.03 -16.07
C ASN A 188 22.11 -7.28 -15.81
N ILE A 189 22.05 -6.45 -14.76
CA ILE A 189 20.91 -5.60 -14.44
C ILE A 189 21.21 -4.18 -14.90
N ASP A 190 20.29 -3.57 -15.66
CA ASP A 190 20.43 -2.18 -16.08
C ASP A 190 20.26 -1.22 -14.90
N ASN A 191 21.26 -0.39 -14.65
CA ASN A 191 21.25 0.66 -13.63
C ASN A 191 21.27 2.08 -14.24
N HIS A 192 21.07 2.21 -15.55
CA HIS A 192 21.12 3.49 -16.27
C HIS A 192 19.79 4.25 -16.21
N ARG A 193 18.84 3.78 -15.39
CA ARG A 193 17.50 4.35 -15.22
C ARG A 193 16.68 4.33 -16.52
N VAL A 194 16.99 3.41 -17.42
CA VAL A 194 16.21 3.18 -18.62
C VAL A 194 14.82 2.67 -18.22
N SER A 195 13.78 3.19 -18.87
CA SER A 195 12.36 2.93 -18.52
C SER A 195 11.61 2.09 -19.56
N TYR A 196 12.35 1.50 -20.51
CA TYR A 196 11.80 0.69 -21.58
C TYR A 196 12.73 -0.47 -21.97
N ASN A 197 12.12 -1.51 -22.53
CA ASN A 197 12.78 -2.70 -23.03
C ASN A 197 12.99 -2.63 -24.54
N GLY A 198 14.15 -3.12 -25.03
CA GLY A 198 14.46 -3.19 -26.46
C GLY A 198 14.73 -1.84 -27.13
N GLY A 199 14.99 -1.86 -28.44
CA GLY A 199 15.28 -0.66 -29.22
C GLY A 199 16.68 -0.08 -28.97
N PRO A 200 16.99 1.10 -29.55
CA PRO A 200 18.37 1.59 -29.65
C PRO A 200 19.10 1.86 -28.33
N SER A 201 18.36 2.22 -27.26
CA SER A 201 18.95 2.53 -25.95
C SER A 201 18.13 1.96 -24.79
N GLY A 202 17.30 0.95 -25.08
CA GLY A 202 16.51 0.27 -24.07
C GLY A 202 17.28 -0.84 -23.38
N VAL A 203 16.65 -1.41 -22.35
CA VAL A 203 17.18 -2.60 -21.67
C VAL A 203 17.18 -3.77 -22.66
N GLN A 204 18.35 -4.37 -22.89
CA GLN A 204 18.54 -5.49 -23.83
C GLN A 204 18.38 -6.83 -23.13
N ARG A 205 17.18 -7.09 -22.57
CA ARG A 205 16.89 -8.30 -21.82
C ARG A 205 15.62 -8.95 -22.33
N GLN A 206 15.66 -10.25 -22.53
CA GLN A 206 14.52 -11.05 -23.00
C GLN A 206 13.88 -11.79 -21.82
N ALA A 207 12.58 -12.03 -21.88
CA ALA A 207 11.87 -12.83 -20.88
C ALA A 207 12.44 -14.27 -20.79
N ASP A 208 12.60 -14.78 -19.57
CA ASP A 208 12.93 -16.20 -19.34
C ASP A 208 11.65 -17.05 -19.39
N PRO A 209 11.72 -18.36 -19.73
CA PRO A 209 10.58 -19.27 -19.65
C PRO A 209 9.70 -19.17 -18.40
N ARG A 210 10.27 -18.95 -17.21
CA ARG A 210 9.48 -18.84 -15.97
C ARG A 210 8.61 -17.59 -15.94
N GLU A 211 9.13 -16.49 -16.46
CA GLU A 211 8.40 -15.22 -16.51
C GLU A 211 7.34 -15.22 -17.60
N ILE A 212 7.60 -15.93 -18.71
CA ILE A 212 6.60 -16.20 -19.75
C ILE A 212 5.47 -17.06 -19.16
N ALA A 213 5.80 -18.10 -18.40
CA ALA A 213 4.80 -18.93 -17.73
C ALA A 213 3.94 -18.10 -16.76
N ALA A 214 4.56 -17.26 -15.93
CA ALA A 214 3.84 -16.36 -15.01
C ALA A 214 2.88 -15.39 -15.71
N ARG A 215 3.18 -14.96 -16.94
CA ARG A 215 2.26 -14.13 -17.74
C ARG A 215 1.03 -14.90 -18.22
N ASN A 216 1.15 -16.20 -18.41
CA ASN A 216 0.06 -17.04 -18.92
C ASN A 216 -0.79 -17.64 -17.78
N GLU A 217 -0.38 -17.47 -16.52
CA GLU A 217 -1.15 -17.86 -15.35
C GLU A 217 -2.38 -16.96 -15.15
N PRO A 218 -3.43 -17.44 -14.44
CA PRO A 218 -4.53 -16.58 -14.03
C PRO A 218 -4.04 -15.36 -13.26
N HIS A 219 -4.41 -14.17 -13.73
CA HIS A 219 -3.98 -12.92 -13.15
C HIS A 219 -5.09 -11.87 -13.11
N HIS A 220 -4.96 -10.91 -12.19
CA HIS A 220 -5.89 -9.81 -12.04
C HIS A 220 -5.29 -8.50 -12.58
N PRO A 221 -6.09 -7.63 -13.19
CA PRO A 221 -5.64 -6.31 -13.62
C PRO A 221 -5.25 -5.43 -12.42
N PRO A 222 -4.68 -4.23 -12.66
CA PRO A 222 -4.48 -3.24 -11.59
C PRO A 222 -5.77 -3.01 -10.80
N THR A 223 -5.65 -2.76 -9.49
CA THR A 223 -6.79 -2.46 -8.61
C THR A 223 -7.38 -1.07 -8.92
N ASP A 224 -8.57 -0.78 -8.37
CA ASP A 224 -9.19 0.54 -8.53
C ASP A 224 -8.35 1.67 -7.93
N VAL A 225 -7.66 1.42 -6.82
CA VAL A 225 -6.73 2.38 -6.21
C VAL A 225 -5.59 2.70 -7.17
N GLN A 226 -5.00 1.68 -7.80
CA GLN A 226 -3.95 1.89 -8.81
C GLN A 226 -4.48 2.65 -10.03
N ARG A 227 -5.70 2.34 -10.52
CA ARG A 227 -6.35 3.10 -11.60
C ARG A 227 -6.59 4.56 -11.21
N GLY A 228 -6.93 4.81 -9.94
CA GLY A 228 -7.05 6.16 -9.38
C GLY A 228 -5.78 6.97 -9.55
N PHE A 229 -4.63 6.42 -9.15
CA PHE A 229 -3.33 7.11 -9.29
C PHE A 229 -3.01 7.50 -10.73
N VAL A 230 -3.39 6.68 -11.72
CA VAL A 230 -3.19 7.01 -13.14
C VAL A 230 -4.05 8.19 -13.57
N ARG A 231 -5.34 8.20 -13.19
CA ARG A 231 -6.25 9.30 -13.52
C ARG A 231 -5.79 10.60 -12.87
N ASP A 232 -5.46 10.55 -11.57
CA ASP A 232 -5.04 11.72 -10.81
C ASP A 232 -3.73 12.31 -11.38
N ALA A 233 -2.76 11.46 -11.68
CA ALA A 233 -1.51 11.88 -12.31
C ALA A 233 -1.71 12.42 -13.73
N GLY A 234 -2.59 11.79 -14.52
CA GLY A 234 -2.87 12.20 -15.90
C GLY A 234 -3.56 13.56 -15.98
N GLY A 235 -4.36 13.93 -14.97
CA GLY A 235 -4.96 15.26 -14.83
C GLY A 235 -4.04 16.32 -14.20
N ASN A 236 -2.97 15.92 -13.52
CA ASN A 236 -2.05 16.83 -12.85
C ASN A 236 -0.92 17.29 -13.79
N ARG A 237 -1.00 18.54 -14.26
CA ARG A 237 -0.02 19.08 -15.22
C ARG A 237 1.44 19.05 -14.71
N ALA A 238 1.66 19.10 -13.40
CA ALA A 238 3.01 19.05 -12.83
C ALA A 238 3.64 17.65 -12.91
N GLN A 239 2.87 16.59 -13.18
CA GLN A 239 3.39 15.23 -13.37
C GLN A 239 3.96 14.97 -14.76
N PHE A 240 3.74 15.87 -15.71
CA PHE A 240 4.22 15.71 -17.07
C PHE A 240 5.71 15.99 -17.19
N PHE A 241 6.39 15.18 -17.99
CA PHE A 241 7.84 15.27 -18.17
C PHE A 241 8.29 16.63 -18.72
N ASP A 242 7.51 17.24 -19.61
CA ASP A 242 7.79 18.58 -20.14
C ASP A 242 7.77 19.67 -19.05
N ARG A 243 7.09 19.42 -17.91
CA ARG A 243 7.05 20.32 -16.75
C ARG A 243 8.08 19.99 -15.70
N ASN A 244 8.25 18.70 -15.39
CA ASN A 244 9.09 18.28 -14.26
C ASN A 244 10.50 17.83 -14.65
N GLN A 245 10.79 17.64 -15.94
CA GLN A 245 12.11 17.28 -16.46
C GLN A 245 12.71 16.05 -15.75
N GLY A 246 11.87 15.06 -15.43
CA GLY A 246 12.26 13.82 -14.73
C GLY A 246 12.29 13.92 -13.20
N ARG A 247 11.77 15.02 -12.63
CA ARG A 247 11.68 15.26 -11.18
C ARG A 247 10.23 15.52 -10.74
N PRO A 248 9.34 14.51 -10.86
CA PRO A 248 7.93 14.67 -10.54
C PRO A 248 7.76 15.11 -9.08
N PRO A 249 6.92 16.13 -8.81
CA PRO A 249 6.72 16.64 -7.45
C PRO A 249 6.09 15.61 -6.51
N GLN A 250 5.26 14.71 -7.06
CA GLN A 250 4.75 13.54 -6.34
C GLN A 250 5.26 12.29 -7.06
N ALA A 251 6.47 11.85 -6.69
CA ALA A 251 7.10 10.64 -7.22
C ALA A 251 6.48 9.35 -6.64
N PHE A 252 5.87 9.46 -5.46
CA PHE A 252 5.19 8.39 -4.75
C PHE A 252 3.96 8.92 -3.99
N VAL A 253 3.08 8.01 -3.56
CA VAL A 253 1.95 8.29 -2.68
C VAL A 253 2.37 8.10 -1.23
N ASP A 254 2.35 9.18 -0.46
CA ASP A 254 2.49 9.13 0.99
C ASP A 254 1.19 8.64 1.62
N HIS A 255 1.22 7.42 2.14
CA HIS A 255 0.22 6.99 3.09
C HIS A 255 0.66 7.54 4.45
N ALA A 256 0.21 8.74 4.80
CA ALA A 256 0.22 9.15 6.20
C ALA A 256 -0.56 8.05 6.96
N ALA A 257 0.14 7.25 7.77
CA ALA A 257 -0.46 6.11 8.44
C ALA A 257 -1.71 6.59 9.20
N PRO A 258 -2.91 6.04 8.93
CA PRO A 258 -4.03 6.23 9.82
C PRO A 258 -3.63 5.64 11.17
N GLN A 259 -3.62 6.46 12.22
CA GLN A 259 -3.52 5.95 13.58
C GLN A 259 -4.72 5.04 13.82
N GLY A 260 -4.51 3.71 13.79
CA GLY A 260 -5.41 2.76 14.42
C GLY A 260 -6.11 1.70 13.56
N GLN A 261 -5.98 1.67 12.23
CA GLN A 261 -6.46 0.50 11.46
C GLN A 261 -5.36 -0.55 11.31
N ARG A 262 -5.40 -1.58 12.17
CA ARG A 262 -4.76 -2.87 11.89
C ARG A 262 -5.42 -3.47 10.63
N PRO A 263 -4.67 -3.88 9.59
CA PRO A 263 -5.22 -4.65 8.49
C PRO A 263 -5.53 -6.06 9.00
N GLY A 264 -6.79 -6.32 9.28
CA GLY A 264 -7.23 -7.59 9.85
C GLY A 264 -8.75 -7.69 9.80
N ASN A 265 -9.26 -7.96 8.60
CA ASN A 265 -10.34 -8.91 8.32
C ASN A 265 -10.80 -8.71 6.87
N GLY A 266 -10.51 -9.71 6.03
CA GLY A 266 -11.21 -9.85 4.76
C GLY A 266 -12.72 -9.97 4.99
N PRO A 267 -13.55 -9.75 3.96
CA PRO A 267 -14.99 -9.75 4.08
C PRO A 267 -15.50 -11.20 4.19
N ASN A 268 -15.39 -11.80 5.37
CA ASN A 268 -16.10 -13.00 5.79
C ASN A 268 -15.97 -13.15 7.30
N GLY A 269 -16.91 -12.52 8.02
CA GLY A 269 -16.96 -12.56 9.48
C GLY A 269 -18.26 -11.98 10.01
N ALA A 270 -19.40 -12.43 9.47
CA ALA A 270 -20.66 -12.26 10.15
C ALA A 270 -20.61 -13.09 11.44
N ALA A 271 -20.50 -12.43 12.59
CA ALA A 271 -20.71 -13.03 13.90
C ALA A 271 -21.75 -12.24 14.68
N PRO A 272 -22.56 -12.90 15.51
CA PRO A 272 -23.93 -12.50 15.79
C PRO A 272 -24.08 -11.73 17.12
N GLY A 273 -24.97 -10.73 17.10
CA GLY A 273 -25.82 -10.34 18.22
C GLY A 273 -25.15 -9.92 19.54
N ALA A 274 -25.08 -8.62 19.79
CA ALA A 274 -25.04 -8.08 21.15
C ALA A 274 -26.08 -6.97 21.29
N ARG A 275 -27.13 -7.24 22.07
CA ARG A 275 -28.16 -6.29 22.48
C ARG A 275 -27.55 -5.24 23.44
N PRO A 276 -27.95 -3.97 23.42
CA PRO A 276 -27.46 -2.98 24.38
C PRO A 276 -28.12 -3.19 25.75
N ASP A 277 -27.29 -3.38 26.78
CA ASP A 277 -27.68 -3.36 28.19
C ASP A 277 -27.82 -1.90 28.65
N MET A 278 -29.01 -1.53 29.14
CA MET A 278 -29.32 -0.21 29.69
C MET A 278 -29.12 -0.23 31.20
N ASN A 279 -28.01 0.32 31.68
CA ASN A 279 -27.76 0.50 33.11
C ASN A 279 -28.12 1.92 33.59
N ARG A 280 -29.35 2.02 34.10
CA ARG A 280 -29.82 2.67 35.34
C ARG A 280 -28.95 3.81 35.96
N GLY A 281 -29.51 5.02 35.97
CA GLY A 281 -29.15 6.15 36.87
C GLY A 281 -30.44 6.88 37.36
N ASN A 282 -30.49 7.20 38.65
CA ASN A 282 -31.67 7.53 39.48
C ASN A 282 -32.24 8.99 39.31
N PRO A 283 -33.39 9.35 39.93
CA PRO A 283 -34.36 10.35 39.41
C PRO A 283 -34.44 11.67 40.21
N ALA A 284 -35.12 12.67 39.65
CA ALA A 284 -35.70 13.81 40.39
C ALA A 284 -36.94 14.43 39.68
N ALA A 285 -38.07 14.44 40.41
CA ALA A 285 -39.19 15.41 40.50
C ALA A 285 -40.02 15.90 39.28
N MET A 286 -41.24 15.32 39.14
CA MET A 286 -42.62 15.91 39.11
C MET A 286 -43.04 17.12 38.21
N PRO A 287 -44.36 17.36 37.90
CA PRO A 287 -45.59 16.58 38.19
C PRO A 287 -46.65 16.44 37.05
N ALA A 288 -47.52 15.44 37.24
CA ALA A 288 -48.98 15.32 36.99
C ALA A 288 -49.67 15.79 35.68
N ALA A 289 -50.41 14.86 35.01
CA ALA A 289 -51.88 14.91 34.85
C ALA A 289 -52.47 13.70 34.08
N ALA A 290 -53.50 13.10 34.67
CA ALA A 290 -54.70 12.46 34.11
C ALA A 290 -54.65 11.40 32.97
N ALA A 291 -55.11 10.19 33.31
CA ALA A 291 -55.74 9.16 32.44
C ALA A 291 -57.22 9.54 32.12
N PRO A 292 -58.11 8.73 31.47
CA PRO A 292 -58.02 7.30 31.11
C PRO A 292 -58.72 6.85 29.79
N GLY A 293 -58.59 5.57 29.43
CA GLY A 293 -59.43 4.88 28.44
C GLY A 293 -58.87 3.50 28.07
N GLN A 294 -59.15 2.45 28.85
CA GLN A 294 -60.29 1.51 28.72
C GLN A 294 -60.07 0.33 27.75
N SER A 295 -60.18 -0.86 28.36
CA SER A 295 -60.85 -2.11 27.93
C SER A 295 -60.16 -3.18 27.04
N ARG A 296 -59.97 -4.34 27.71
CA ARG A 296 -60.54 -5.69 27.44
C ARG A 296 -59.93 -6.59 26.33
N THR A 297 -59.17 -7.59 26.79
CA THR A 297 -59.29 -9.08 26.66
C THR A 297 -59.78 -9.78 25.35
N PRO A 298 -59.45 -11.09 25.15
CA PRO A 298 -58.99 -11.69 23.88
C PRO A 298 -60.03 -12.61 23.20
N PRO A 299 -59.65 -13.38 22.15
CA PRO A 299 -59.54 -14.83 22.38
C PRO A 299 -58.48 -15.60 21.56
N GLN A 300 -58.18 -16.81 22.04
CA GLN A 300 -57.43 -17.89 21.40
C GLN A 300 -58.24 -18.55 20.26
N GLY A 301 -57.52 -19.04 19.24
CA GLY A 301 -58.03 -19.95 18.22
C GLY A 301 -56.95 -20.95 17.81
N GLN A 302 -57.29 -22.23 17.89
CA GLN A 302 -56.44 -23.43 17.76
C GLN A 302 -56.14 -23.79 16.30
N GLN A 303 -54.99 -24.42 16.02
CA GLN A 303 -54.89 -25.73 15.33
C GLN A 303 -53.42 -26.21 15.23
N GLN A 304 -53.27 -27.53 15.34
CA GLN A 304 -52.07 -28.34 15.63
C GLN A 304 -52.01 -29.50 14.59
N PRO A 305 -51.12 -30.52 14.65
CA PRO A 305 -49.68 -30.58 14.34
C PRO A 305 -49.29 -31.63 13.25
N GLY A 306 -47.99 -31.69 12.93
CA GLY A 306 -47.28 -32.84 12.31
C GLY A 306 -45.88 -32.43 11.83
N PRO A 307 -44.81 -33.23 12.00
CA PRO A 307 -44.66 -34.46 11.20
C PRO A 307 -43.96 -35.64 11.91
N ASP A 308 -44.09 -36.80 11.27
CA ASP A 308 -43.55 -38.08 11.69
C ASP A 308 -42.55 -38.64 10.65
N ALA A 309 -41.69 -39.53 11.14
CA ALA A 309 -41.02 -40.65 10.45
C ALA A 309 -39.80 -40.46 9.50
N ARG A 310 -38.60 -40.62 10.09
CA ARG A 310 -37.69 -41.80 9.98
C ARG A 310 -37.36 -42.47 8.59
N ARG A 311 -36.03 -42.49 8.32
CA ARG A 311 -35.09 -43.66 8.38
C ARG A 311 -34.78 -44.48 7.09
N LYS A 312 -33.47 -44.87 7.05
CA LYS A 312 -32.77 -46.07 6.46
C LYS A 312 -31.91 -45.70 5.24
N SER A 313 -30.69 -46.21 4.98
CA SER A 313 -29.85 -47.32 5.51
C SER A 313 -28.43 -47.16 4.89
N ARG A 314 -27.31 -47.17 5.63
CA ARG A 314 -26.39 -48.28 6.03
C ARG A 314 -25.65 -49.08 4.91
N ARG A 315 -24.30 -48.91 4.88
CA ARG A 315 -23.14 -49.86 4.60
C ARG A 315 -23.14 -50.62 3.25
N ARG A 316 -22.02 -50.91 2.57
CA ARG A 316 -20.74 -51.53 3.00
C ARG A 316 -19.71 -51.52 1.84
N ALA A 317 -18.45 -51.78 2.16
CA ALA A 317 -17.25 -51.80 1.30
C ALA A 317 -17.03 -53.08 0.44
N SER A 318 -16.23 -52.95 -0.63
CA SER A 318 -15.34 -53.98 -1.28
C SER A 318 -14.45 -53.28 -2.33
N ARG A 319 -13.13 -53.17 -2.14
CA ARG A 319 -12.00 -54.07 -2.50
C ARG A 319 -11.62 -54.07 -4.01
N ALA A 320 -10.31 -53.93 -4.22
CA ALA A 320 -9.54 -53.84 -5.45
C ALA A 320 -9.60 -55.04 -6.42
N GLY A 321 -9.17 -54.79 -7.68
CA GLY A 321 -8.56 -55.80 -8.55
C GLY A 321 -8.87 -55.67 -10.04
N ARG A 322 -8.04 -54.92 -10.78
CA ARG A 322 -7.37 -55.25 -12.06
C ARG A 322 -6.90 -53.98 -12.75
#